data_AF-A0A800AH27-F1
#
_entry.id   AF-A0A800AH27-F1
#
_cell.length_a   1.000
_cell.length_b   1.000
_cell.length_c   1.000
_cell.angle_alpha   90.00
_cell.angle_beta   90.00
_cell.angle_gamma   90.00
#
_symmetry.space_group_name_H-M   'P 1'
#
loop_
_entity.id
_entity.type
_entity.pdbx_description
1 polymer ?
#
loop_
_entity_poly.entity_id
_entity_poly.type
_entity_poly.pdbx_seq_one_letter_code
_entity_poly.pdbx_strand_id
1 'polypeptide(L)'
;MKEIIFTKHCIDSGANETCAIADVDGDGILDIVGGTHWYKGPEWVKYPMREIPFTSGYFDNFADLPLDVNGDGRVDIISGSWFRQQIAWYENPGEPGALWQEHIIDRPGNVEALCLVDIDGDGVPDILPNAFGVPVAWYKTHIGREPHWERIDVGDEGRAHGIGYGDINGDGRIDIITPSGWYEAPLNPVEGEWKWHPEFNLKGTSIPILTYDVNNDGLADLIWGAGHDYGLFWAEQHPRPDGSREWIQHEIDMSWSQSHALALADLDNDGVPELITGKRYKAHGGADPGGNDPICLYWYKLDRDSQTWTRHTLDYGEGAGGGMQIQVADINGNGKLDIVVPGKSGLYLFEQQ
;
A
#
# COMPACT_ATOMS: atom_id res chain seq x y z
N MET A 1 -12.79 -24.64 -7.95
CA MET A 1 -11.75 -23.88 -7.26
C MET A 1 -10.70 -24.85 -6.75
N LYS A 2 -9.41 -24.57 -7.00
CA LYS A 2 -8.34 -25.18 -6.22
C LYS A 2 -8.45 -24.61 -4.81
N GLU A 3 -8.30 -25.45 -3.80
CA GLU A 3 -8.30 -24.98 -2.41
C GLU A 3 -6.96 -24.27 -2.15
N ILE A 4 -7.00 -22.98 -1.82
CA ILE A 4 -5.82 -22.22 -1.39
C ILE A 4 -5.63 -22.46 0.11
N ILE A 5 -4.47 -22.96 0.51
CA ILE A 5 -4.12 -23.24 1.90
C ILE A 5 -2.87 -22.46 2.24
N PHE A 6 -2.91 -21.75 3.37
CA PHE A 6 -1.77 -21.00 3.90
C PHE A 6 -1.30 -21.60 5.23
N THR A 7 0.01 -21.67 5.41
CA THR A 7 0.64 -21.85 6.71
C THR A 7 0.99 -20.50 7.30
N LYS A 8 0.54 -20.23 8.53
CA LYS A 8 0.81 -18.97 9.23
C LYS A 8 2.12 -19.07 10.02
N HIS A 9 3.00 -18.11 9.82
CA HIS A 9 4.26 -17.92 10.55
C HIS A 9 4.23 -16.55 11.24
N CYS A 10 4.57 -16.52 12.53
CA CYS A 10 4.86 -15.27 13.24
C CYS A 10 6.37 -15.02 13.13
N ILE A 11 6.75 -14.04 12.30
CA ILE A 11 8.15 -13.67 12.07
C ILE A 11 8.67 -12.84 13.24
N ASP A 12 7.86 -11.89 13.71
CA ASP A 12 8.14 -11.11 14.91
C ASP A 12 6.85 -10.76 15.64
N SER A 13 6.81 -10.96 16.96
CA SER A 13 5.64 -10.60 17.78
C SER A 13 5.62 -9.13 18.22
N GLY A 14 6.69 -8.39 17.97
CA GLY A 14 6.83 -6.97 18.26
C GLY A 14 5.96 -6.12 17.34
N ALA A 15 5.49 -4.98 17.86
CA ALA A 15 4.66 -4.07 17.09
C ALA A 15 5.38 -3.64 15.79
N ASN A 16 4.62 -3.60 14.71
CA ASN A 16 5.07 -3.07 13.42
C ASN A 16 3.92 -2.28 12.79
N GLU A 17 4.21 -1.50 11.76
CA GLU A 17 3.15 -0.81 11.00
C GLU A 17 3.25 -1.18 9.52
N THR A 18 4.46 -1.37 8.99
CA THR A 18 4.70 -1.65 7.57
C THR A 18 5.68 -2.79 7.34
N CYS A 19 5.77 -3.25 6.10
CA CYS A 19 6.74 -4.25 5.69
C CYS A 19 7.08 -4.08 4.21
N ALA A 20 8.25 -4.57 3.83
CA ALA A 20 8.68 -4.73 2.44
C ALA A 20 9.23 -6.14 2.23
N ILE A 21 9.16 -6.62 0.98
CA ILE A 21 9.82 -7.86 0.54
C ILE A 21 10.89 -7.48 -0.48
N ALA A 22 12.14 -7.87 -0.24
CA ALA A 22 13.25 -7.65 -1.15
C ALA A 22 14.43 -8.58 -0.82
N ASP A 23 15.31 -8.83 -1.79
CA ASP A 23 16.60 -9.48 -1.54
C ASP A 23 17.57 -8.44 -0.94
N VAL A 24 17.69 -8.41 0.39
CA VAL A 24 18.38 -7.35 1.12
C VAL A 24 19.90 -7.53 1.07
N ASP A 25 20.38 -8.77 1.03
CA ASP A 25 21.81 -9.08 1.03
C ASP A 25 22.37 -9.63 -0.29
N GLY A 26 21.53 -9.72 -1.32
CA GLY A 26 21.92 -10.05 -2.69
C GLY A 26 22.18 -11.54 -2.91
N ASP A 27 21.62 -12.41 -2.07
CA ASP A 27 21.82 -13.86 -2.16
C ASP A 27 20.78 -14.58 -3.06
N GLY A 28 19.82 -13.83 -3.60
CA GLY A 28 18.75 -14.31 -4.47
C GLY A 28 17.55 -14.90 -3.72
N ILE A 29 17.52 -14.83 -2.39
CA ILE A 29 16.39 -15.22 -1.55
C ILE A 29 15.69 -13.94 -1.08
N LEU A 30 14.36 -13.95 -1.09
CA LEU A 30 13.59 -12.80 -0.61
C LEU A 30 13.60 -12.73 0.91
N ASP A 31 13.93 -11.55 1.42
CA ASP A 31 13.90 -11.17 2.83
C ASP A 31 12.67 -10.32 3.14
N ILE A 32 12.43 -10.09 4.43
CA ILE A 32 11.39 -9.17 4.89
C ILE A 32 12.04 -8.01 5.64
N VAL A 33 11.65 -6.79 5.33
CA VAL A 33 11.93 -5.60 6.13
C VAL A 33 10.69 -5.23 6.93
N GLY A 34 10.85 -4.81 8.18
CA GLY A 34 9.75 -4.24 8.94
C GLY A 34 10.20 -3.51 10.20
N GLY A 35 9.75 -2.28 10.38
CA GLY A 35 9.98 -1.51 11.60
C GLY A 35 11.47 -1.20 11.80
N THR A 36 12.08 -1.71 12.86
CA THR A 36 13.49 -1.46 13.22
C THR A 36 14.48 -2.51 12.69
N HIS A 37 13.98 -3.54 11.99
CA HIS A 37 14.75 -4.73 11.64
C HIS A 37 14.46 -5.20 10.21
N TRP A 38 15.33 -6.08 9.71
CA TRP A 38 15.07 -6.94 8.57
C TRP A 38 15.31 -8.40 8.97
N TYR A 39 14.71 -9.33 8.23
CA TYR A 39 14.63 -10.75 8.55
C TYR A 39 15.09 -11.56 7.34
N LYS A 40 16.29 -12.12 7.44
CA LYS A 40 16.93 -12.86 6.36
C LYS A 40 16.21 -14.18 6.09
N GLY A 41 15.72 -14.40 4.88
CA GLY A 41 15.13 -15.66 4.44
C GLY A 41 16.18 -16.76 4.21
N PRO A 42 15.77 -18.04 4.18
CA PRO A 42 14.44 -18.54 4.53
C PRO A 42 14.26 -18.78 6.05
N GLU A 43 15.32 -18.68 6.86
CA GLU A 43 15.25 -18.95 8.30
C GLU A 43 14.72 -17.77 9.14
N TRP A 44 14.45 -16.63 8.50
CA TRP A 44 13.98 -15.39 9.10
C TRP A 44 14.91 -14.87 10.20
N VAL A 45 16.22 -14.92 9.95
CA VAL A 45 17.24 -14.45 10.91
C VAL A 45 17.13 -12.94 11.06
N LYS A 46 16.84 -12.49 12.27
CA LYS A 46 16.58 -11.09 12.59
C LYS A 46 17.88 -10.27 12.71
N TYR A 47 17.98 -9.18 11.94
CA TYR A 47 19.06 -8.20 12.00
C TYR A 47 18.52 -6.79 12.28
N PRO A 48 19.19 -5.98 13.12
CA PRO A 48 18.84 -4.57 13.25
C PRO A 48 19.07 -3.84 11.93
N MET A 49 18.19 -2.89 11.62
CA MET A 49 18.24 -2.10 10.38
C MET A 49 18.33 -0.61 10.68
N ARG A 50 17.44 -0.09 11.54
CA ARG A 50 17.33 1.35 11.81
C ARG A 50 16.76 1.59 13.20
N GLU A 51 16.98 2.80 13.70
CA GLU A 51 16.30 3.30 14.89
C GLU A 51 15.17 4.25 14.48
N ILE A 52 13.95 3.93 14.88
CA ILE A 52 12.78 4.78 14.66
C ILE A 52 12.03 4.98 15.98
N PRO A 53 11.52 6.19 16.28
CA PRO A 53 10.82 6.46 17.52
C PRO A 53 9.58 5.57 17.70
N PHE A 54 9.36 5.07 18.92
CA PHE A 54 8.11 4.44 19.33
C PHE A 54 7.31 5.40 20.23
N THR A 55 6.23 5.97 19.72
CA THR A 55 5.42 6.98 20.42
C THR A 55 3.94 6.64 20.31
N SER A 56 3.19 6.77 21.41
CA SER A 56 1.73 6.55 21.43
C SER A 56 1.26 5.19 20.90
N GLY A 57 2.11 4.17 20.96
CA GLY A 57 1.78 2.82 20.48
C GLY A 57 2.09 2.58 18.99
N TYR A 58 2.86 3.47 18.35
CA TYR A 58 3.29 3.36 16.96
C TYR A 58 4.81 3.41 16.88
N PHE A 59 5.38 2.65 15.94
CA PHE A 59 6.64 3.05 15.34
C PHE A 59 6.37 4.17 14.33
N ASP A 60 7.21 5.20 14.29
CA ASP A 60 7.06 6.32 13.35
C ASP A 60 7.56 5.98 11.93
N ASN A 61 6.89 4.99 11.34
CA ASN A 61 7.12 4.41 10.03
C ASN A 61 5.78 3.95 9.47
N PHE A 62 5.37 4.54 8.34
CA PHE A 62 4.03 4.35 7.76
C PHE A 62 4.07 3.92 6.29
N ALA A 63 5.27 3.66 5.75
CA ALA A 63 5.50 2.95 4.50
C ALA A 63 6.94 2.41 4.52
N ASP A 64 7.18 1.24 3.95
CA ASP A 64 8.52 0.73 3.62
C ASP A 64 8.50 0.28 2.16
N LEU A 65 9.23 0.99 1.30
CA LEU A 65 9.23 0.81 -0.15
C LEU A 65 10.64 0.45 -0.63
N PRO A 66 10.87 -0.77 -1.13
CA PRO A 66 12.18 -1.22 -1.58
C PRO A 66 12.55 -0.64 -2.95
N LEU A 67 13.70 0.01 -3.06
CA LEU A 67 14.26 0.55 -4.31
C LEU A 67 15.76 0.77 -4.19
N ASP A 68 16.58 0.35 -5.16
CA ASP A 68 18.01 0.75 -5.25
C ASP A 68 18.09 2.19 -5.75
N VAL A 69 18.04 3.17 -4.83
CA VAL A 69 17.98 4.59 -5.21
C VAL A 69 19.36 5.12 -5.58
N ASN A 70 20.42 4.62 -4.94
CA ASN A 70 21.78 5.10 -5.17
C ASN A 70 22.50 4.39 -6.35
N GLY A 71 21.85 3.40 -6.97
CA GLY A 71 22.33 2.66 -8.14
C GLY A 71 23.57 1.81 -7.85
N ASP A 72 23.71 1.31 -6.62
CA ASP A 72 24.87 0.53 -6.21
C ASP A 72 24.67 -0.99 -6.22
N GLY A 73 23.47 -1.43 -6.60
CA GLY A 73 23.08 -2.83 -6.72
C GLY A 73 22.54 -3.44 -5.43
N ARG A 74 22.36 -2.66 -4.37
CA ARG A 74 21.69 -3.08 -3.13
C ARG A 74 20.37 -2.35 -2.99
N VAL A 75 19.36 -3.07 -2.54
CA VAL A 75 18.05 -2.47 -2.29
C VAL A 75 18.09 -1.57 -1.07
N ASP A 76 17.64 -0.33 -1.21
CA ASP A 76 17.41 0.61 -0.12
C ASP A 76 15.92 0.61 0.28
N ILE A 77 15.58 1.31 1.38
CA ILE A 77 14.19 1.40 1.86
C ILE A 77 13.77 2.87 1.97
N ILE A 78 12.81 3.28 1.15
CA ILE A 78 12.11 4.56 1.27
C ILE A 78 11.00 4.42 2.31
N SER A 79 10.90 5.39 3.22
CA SER A 79 9.94 5.39 4.33
C SER A 79 9.25 6.74 4.50
N GLY A 80 7.96 6.66 4.81
CA GLY A 80 7.14 7.79 5.28
C GLY A 80 7.01 7.80 6.80
N SER A 81 6.83 8.99 7.38
CA SER A 81 6.64 9.15 8.83
C SER A 81 5.59 10.21 9.17
N TRP A 82 4.78 9.90 10.17
CA TRP A 82 3.73 10.80 10.63
C TRP A 82 4.30 11.85 11.57
N PHE A 83 5.01 11.44 12.63
CA PHE A 83 5.41 12.33 13.72
C PHE A 83 6.64 13.18 13.36
N ARG A 84 7.61 12.59 12.65
CA ARG A 84 8.77 13.32 12.11
C ARG A 84 8.46 14.12 10.84
N GLN A 85 7.28 13.90 10.26
CA GLN A 85 6.77 14.63 9.09
C GLN A 85 7.73 14.60 7.90
N GLN A 86 8.38 13.46 7.67
CA GLN A 86 9.41 13.32 6.63
C GLN A 86 9.17 12.11 5.74
N ILE A 87 9.65 12.24 4.51
CA ILE A 87 9.99 11.15 3.60
C ILE A 87 11.51 11.02 3.64
N ALA A 88 12.02 9.81 3.86
CA ALA A 88 13.44 9.52 3.92
C ALA A 88 13.74 8.18 3.26
N TRP A 89 14.98 7.97 2.84
CA TRP A 89 15.45 6.63 2.48
C TRP A 89 16.55 6.19 3.45
N TYR A 90 16.63 4.89 3.65
CA TYR A 90 17.64 4.23 4.47
C TYR A 90 18.58 3.47 3.55
N GLU A 91 19.86 3.82 3.61
CA GLU A 91 20.91 3.26 2.75
C GLU A 91 21.36 1.90 3.26
N ASN A 92 21.29 0.89 2.40
CA ASN A 92 21.74 -0.46 2.72
C ASN A 92 23.29 -0.51 2.72
N PRO A 93 23.92 -0.74 3.88
CA PRO A 93 25.38 -0.75 4.00
C PRO A 93 26.03 -2.01 3.40
N GLY A 94 25.25 -3.02 3.01
CA GLY A 94 25.74 -4.30 2.51
C GLY A 94 26.37 -5.20 3.59
N GLU A 95 26.22 -4.85 4.87
CA GLU A 95 26.70 -5.62 6.01
C GLU A 95 25.54 -5.96 6.96
N PRO A 96 25.20 -7.25 7.15
CA PRO A 96 24.18 -7.66 8.11
C PRO A 96 24.46 -7.17 9.53
N GLY A 97 23.47 -6.53 10.13
CA GLY A 97 23.52 -6.02 11.51
C GLY A 97 24.12 -4.62 11.67
N ALA A 98 24.59 -3.99 10.59
CA ALA A 98 24.88 -2.56 10.59
C ALA A 98 23.58 -1.74 10.49
N LEU A 99 23.54 -0.59 11.19
CA LEU A 99 22.43 0.34 11.04
C LEU A 99 22.56 1.10 9.71
N TRP A 100 21.44 1.23 9.02
CA TRP A 100 21.32 1.88 7.72
C TRP A 100 21.32 3.40 7.92
N GLN A 101 22.06 4.10 7.07
CA GLN A 101 22.15 5.56 7.15
C GLN A 101 20.84 6.17 6.64
N GLU A 102 20.23 7.03 7.45
CA GLU A 102 19.05 7.80 7.02
C GLU A 102 19.47 9.01 6.18
N HIS A 103 18.76 9.22 5.08
CA HIS A 103 18.87 10.38 4.19
C HIS A 103 17.47 10.96 3.96
N ILE A 104 17.30 12.24 4.25
CA ILE A 104 15.99 12.90 4.17
C ILE A 104 15.73 13.34 2.73
N ILE A 105 14.60 12.92 2.17
CA ILE A 105 14.13 13.32 0.85
C ILE A 105 13.41 14.66 0.96
N ASP A 106 12.37 14.73 1.80
CA ASP A 106 11.60 15.97 2.04
C ASP A 106 10.82 15.91 3.37
N ARG A 107 10.23 17.04 3.77
CA ARG A 107 9.31 17.18 4.90
C ARG A 107 7.96 17.78 4.48
N PRO A 108 7.10 17.01 3.79
CA PRO A 108 5.83 17.54 3.29
C PRO A 108 4.78 17.76 4.39
N GLY A 109 4.95 17.19 5.58
CA GLY A 109 3.94 17.14 6.62
C GLY A 109 3.73 15.73 7.13
N ASN A 110 2.58 15.46 7.76
CA ASN A 110 2.26 14.15 8.31
C ASN A 110 2.03 13.13 7.18
N VAL A 111 2.96 12.21 6.96
CA VAL A 111 2.87 11.15 5.93
C VAL A 111 2.32 9.88 6.56
N GLU A 112 1.19 9.39 6.06
CA GLU A 112 0.55 8.16 6.55
C GLU A 112 0.71 6.97 5.60
N ALA A 113 1.14 7.20 4.37
CA ALA A 113 1.50 6.15 3.44
C ALA A 113 2.30 6.73 2.28
N LEU A 114 2.99 5.87 1.55
CA LEU A 114 3.66 6.16 0.30
C LEU A 114 3.30 5.06 -0.71
N CYS A 115 3.23 5.40 -1.98
CA CYS A 115 3.19 4.45 -3.09
C CYS A 115 4.40 4.67 -4.01
N LEU A 116 4.93 3.58 -4.58
CA LEU A 116 5.84 3.65 -5.72
C LEU A 116 5.03 3.50 -7.02
N VAL A 117 5.12 4.49 -7.89
CA VAL A 117 4.33 4.55 -9.13
C VAL A 117 5.15 5.25 -10.20
N ASP A 118 5.32 4.67 -11.38
CA ASP A 118 5.92 5.37 -12.54
C ASP A 118 4.90 6.36 -13.11
N ILE A 119 4.86 7.58 -12.58
CA ILE A 119 3.79 8.56 -12.86
C ILE A 119 3.98 9.19 -14.23
N ASP A 120 5.24 9.43 -14.63
CA ASP A 120 5.56 10.06 -15.90
C ASP A 120 5.99 9.10 -17.02
N GLY A 121 6.06 7.81 -16.73
CA GLY A 121 6.27 6.75 -17.71
C GLY A 121 7.73 6.63 -18.16
N ASP A 122 8.69 7.08 -17.35
CA ASP A 122 10.11 6.99 -17.66
C ASP A 122 10.76 5.65 -17.26
N GLY A 123 10.00 4.77 -16.61
CA GLY A 123 10.42 3.45 -16.16
C GLY A 123 11.06 3.43 -14.78
N VAL A 124 11.19 4.58 -14.11
CA VAL A 124 11.64 4.70 -12.72
C VAL A 124 10.43 4.99 -11.83
N PRO A 125 10.14 4.17 -10.80
CA PRO A 125 9.04 4.46 -9.90
C PRO A 125 9.27 5.75 -9.09
N ASP A 126 8.25 6.60 -9.08
CA ASP A 126 8.18 7.85 -8.31
C ASP A 126 7.49 7.65 -6.97
N ILE A 127 7.66 8.61 -6.05
CA ILE A 127 7.02 8.54 -4.72
C ILE A 127 5.74 9.37 -4.73
N LEU A 128 4.61 8.70 -4.50
CA LEU A 128 3.31 9.32 -4.27
C LEU A 128 2.94 9.24 -2.77
N PRO A 129 3.07 10.32 -1.99
CA PRO A 129 2.68 10.32 -0.59
C PRO A 129 1.18 10.56 -0.38
N ASN A 130 0.62 9.89 0.63
CA ASN A 130 -0.55 10.40 1.34
C ASN A 130 -0.08 11.29 2.51
N ALA A 131 0.07 12.58 2.23
CA ALA A 131 0.43 13.60 3.23
C ALA A 131 -0.82 14.38 3.68
N PHE A 132 -1.10 14.38 4.98
CA PHE A 132 -2.37 14.89 5.50
C PHE A 132 -2.41 16.43 5.51
N GLY A 133 -3.47 17.01 4.94
CA GLY A 133 -3.78 18.44 5.03
C GLY A 133 -2.91 19.36 4.17
N VAL A 134 -2.07 18.80 3.30
CA VAL A 134 -1.18 19.54 2.39
C VAL A 134 -1.58 19.30 0.93
N PRO A 135 -1.17 20.16 -0.02
CA PRO A 135 -1.44 19.94 -1.45
C PRO A 135 -1.03 18.54 -1.90
N VAL A 136 -1.77 17.99 -2.87
CA VAL A 136 -1.39 16.74 -3.52
C VAL A 136 -0.13 17.02 -4.34
N ALA A 137 0.88 16.18 -4.14
CA ALA A 137 2.14 16.26 -4.83
C ALA A 137 2.74 14.86 -4.96
N TRP A 138 3.63 14.67 -5.93
CA TRP A 138 4.45 13.48 -6.07
C TRP A 138 5.92 13.90 -6.24
N TYR A 139 6.83 12.94 -6.11
CA TYR A 139 8.26 13.18 -6.16
C TYR A 139 8.88 12.35 -7.26
N LYS A 140 9.31 13.01 -8.32
CA LYS A 140 10.04 12.38 -9.41
C LYS A 140 11.35 11.83 -8.89
N THR A 141 11.59 10.53 -9.08
CA THR A 141 12.79 9.87 -8.55
C THR A 141 13.90 9.87 -9.59
N HIS A 142 15.06 10.44 -9.24
CA HIS A 142 16.27 10.34 -10.06
C HIS A 142 17.29 9.41 -9.40
N ILE A 143 17.32 8.16 -9.86
CA ILE A 143 18.29 7.14 -9.40
C ILE A 143 19.70 7.48 -9.87
N GLY A 144 20.68 7.21 -9.01
CA GLY A 144 22.10 7.29 -9.34
C GLY A 144 22.95 7.50 -8.10
N ARG A 145 24.27 7.60 -8.26
CA ARG A 145 25.22 7.72 -7.13
C ARG A 145 24.93 8.88 -6.16
N GLU A 146 24.26 9.91 -6.66
CA GLU A 146 23.72 11.02 -5.87
C GLU A 146 22.22 11.12 -6.19
N PRO A 147 21.37 10.28 -5.56
CA PRO A 147 19.96 10.27 -5.86
C PRO A 147 19.31 11.58 -5.39
N HIS A 148 18.34 12.05 -6.16
CA HIS A 148 17.57 13.24 -5.80
C HIS A 148 16.12 13.12 -6.28
N TRP A 149 15.28 13.99 -5.72
CA TRP A 149 13.85 14.00 -5.98
C TRP A 149 13.38 15.40 -6.34
N GLU A 150 12.55 15.50 -7.37
CA GLU A 150 11.86 16.73 -7.74
C GLU A 150 10.40 16.64 -7.28
N ARG A 151 9.99 17.55 -6.41
CA ARG A 151 8.59 17.64 -5.99
C ARG A 151 7.76 18.31 -7.09
N ILE A 152 6.73 17.62 -7.55
CA ILE A 152 5.74 18.11 -8.50
C ILE A 152 4.41 18.31 -7.78
N ASP A 153 3.99 19.58 -7.70
CA ASP A 153 2.70 19.94 -7.12
C ASP A 153 1.58 19.66 -8.12
N VAL A 154 0.58 18.88 -7.70
CA VAL A 154 -0.56 18.46 -8.52
C VAL A 154 -1.74 19.41 -8.34
N GLY A 155 -2.10 19.72 -7.09
CA GLY A 155 -3.21 20.61 -6.80
C GLY A 155 -3.60 20.68 -5.33
N ASP A 156 -4.56 21.57 -5.04
CA ASP A 156 -4.98 21.93 -3.69
C ASP A 156 -6.26 21.20 -3.25
N GLU A 157 -6.95 20.55 -4.17
CA GLU A 157 -8.15 19.77 -3.97
C GLU A 157 -7.82 18.35 -3.48
N GLY A 158 -8.76 17.72 -2.74
CA GLY A 158 -8.59 16.34 -2.29
C GLY A 158 -7.63 16.10 -1.13
N ARG A 159 -7.23 17.14 -0.38
CA ARG A 159 -6.34 17.07 0.80
C ARG A 159 -6.99 16.34 1.99
N ALA A 160 -7.09 15.02 1.91
CA ALA A 160 -7.73 14.18 2.91
C ALA A 160 -6.92 12.90 3.17
N HIS A 161 -7.39 12.07 4.11
CA HIS A 161 -6.85 10.73 4.32
C HIS A 161 -7.28 9.82 3.17
N GLY A 162 -6.35 9.47 2.29
CA GLY A 162 -6.56 8.58 1.16
C GLY A 162 -5.80 9.04 -0.06
N ILE A 163 -5.12 8.11 -0.73
CA ILE A 163 -4.53 8.33 -2.04
C ILE A 163 -4.64 7.04 -2.85
N GLY A 164 -4.80 7.16 -4.15
CA GLY A 164 -4.76 6.06 -5.10
C GLY A 164 -4.24 6.55 -6.44
N TYR A 165 -4.13 5.64 -7.39
CA TYR A 165 -3.65 5.95 -8.73
C TYR A 165 -4.17 4.93 -9.75
N GLY A 166 -4.22 5.31 -11.02
CA GLY A 166 -4.64 4.47 -12.13
C GLY A 166 -5.16 5.28 -13.31
N ASP A 167 -5.34 4.66 -14.46
CA ASP A 167 -5.91 5.31 -15.65
C ASP A 167 -7.44 5.37 -15.54
N ILE A 168 -7.99 6.51 -15.10
CA ILE A 168 -9.42 6.65 -14.82
C ILE A 168 -10.23 6.93 -16.09
N ASN A 169 -9.62 7.57 -17.09
CA ASN A 169 -10.31 7.99 -18.30
C ASN A 169 -9.96 7.17 -19.56
N GLY A 170 -9.09 6.16 -19.43
CA GLY A 170 -8.70 5.23 -20.49
C GLY A 170 -7.72 5.82 -21.49
N ASP A 171 -6.94 6.82 -21.11
CA ASP A 171 -6.01 7.51 -22.00
C ASP A 171 -4.55 7.03 -21.90
N GLY A 172 -4.31 6.03 -21.06
CA GLY A 172 -3.03 5.37 -20.87
C GLY A 172 -2.07 6.10 -19.93
N ARG A 173 -2.51 7.16 -19.23
CA ARG A 173 -1.70 7.87 -18.23
C ARG A 173 -2.16 7.55 -16.81
N ILE A 174 -1.25 7.69 -15.86
CA ILE A 174 -1.53 7.44 -14.45
C ILE A 174 -2.17 8.68 -13.83
N ASP A 175 -3.46 8.61 -13.56
CA ASP A 175 -4.17 9.63 -12.79
C ASP A 175 -3.96 9.45 -11.28
N ILE A 176 -4.17 10.51 -10.52
CA ILE A 176 -4.08 10.49 -9.05
C ILE A 176 -5.47 10.60 -8.45
N ILE A 177 -5.80 9.66 -7.55
CA ILE A 177 -7.12 9.51 -6.95
C ILE A 177 -7.06 9.95 -5.49
N THR A 178 -8.04 10.73 -5.07
CA THR A 178 -8.22 11.17 -3.67
C THR A 178 -9.61 10.74 -3.19
N PRO A 179 -9.97 10.83 -1.90
CA PRO A 179 -11.31 10.47 -1.44
C PRO A 179 -12.47 11.28 -2.04
N SER A 180 -12.20 12.44 -2.64
CA SER A 180 -13.24 13.37 -3.11
C SER A 180 -13.19 13.68 -4.61
N GLY A 181 -12.42 12.91 -5.38
CA GLY A 181 -12.21 13.13 -6.80
C GLY A 181 -10.82 12.69 -7.25
N TRP A 182 -10.49 12.98 -8.50
CA TRP A 182 -9.23 12.57 -9.12
C TRP A 182 -8.62 13.69 -9.95
N TYR A 183 -7.32 13.61 -10.17
CA TYR A 183 -6.55 14.50 -11.03
C TYR A 183 -6.18 13.77 -12.32
N GLU A 184 -6.67 14.30 -13.43
CA GLU A 184 -6.32 13.87 -14.77
C GLU A 184 -4.89 14.27 -15.09
N ALA A 185 -4.05 13.27 -15.38
CA ALA A 185 -2.66 13.48 -15.74
C ALA A 185 -2.56 14.24 -17.07
N PRO A 186 -1.73 15.29 -17.17
CA PRO A 186 -1.40 15.90 -18.45
C PRO A 186 -0.48 14.98 -19.27
N LEU A 187 -0.27 15.31 -20.55
CA LEU A 187 0.64 14.54 -21.42
C LEU A 187 2.09 14.51 -20.88
N ASN A 188 2.52 15.58 -20.19
CA ASN A 188 3.76 15.63 -19.45
C ASN A 188 3.43 15.89 -17.97
N PRO A 189 3.40 14.87 -17.10
CA PRO A 189 3.06 14.99 -15.68
C PRO A 189 3.96 15.93 -14.87
N VAL A 190 5.20 16.19 -15.33
CA VAL A 190 6.19 17.04 -14.66
C VAL A 190 5.92 18.54 -14.90
N GLU A 191 5.57 18.90 -16.13
CA GLU A 191 5.42 20.32 -16.53
C GLU A 191 3.97 20.75 -16.77
N GLY A 192 3.08 19.79 -17.02
CA GLY A 192 1.70 20.03 -17.41
C GLY A 192 0.77 20.35 -16.24
N GLU A 193 -0.35 20.97 -16.56
CA GLU A 193 -1.41 21.23 -15.59
C GLU A 193 -2.27 19.97 -15.38
N TRP A 194 -2.30 19.48 -14.15
CA TRP A 194 -3.21 18.41 -13.74
C TRP A 194 -4.62 18.95 -13.57
N LYS A 195 -5.60 18.23 -14.11
CA LYS A 195 -7.00 18.70 -14.12
C LYS A 195 -7.83 17.97 -13.09
N TRP A 196 -8.40 18.73 -12.16
CA TRP A 196 -9.23 18.20 -11.08
C TRP A 196 -10.66 17.83 -11.51
N HIS A 197 -11.12 16.66 -11.06
CA HIS A 197 -12.47 16.11 -11.30
C HIS A 197 -13.15 15.70 -9.97
N PRO A 198 -14.04 16.54 -9.39
CA PRO A 198 -14.71 16.28 -8.13
C PRO A 198 -15.96 15.38 -8.29
N GLU A 199 -15.76 14.14 -8.74
CA GLU A 199 -16.88 13.29 -9.19
C GLU A 199 -17.50 12.41 -8.10
N PHE A 200 -16.82 12.23 -6.97
CA PHE A 200 -17.25 11.34 -5.91
C PHE A 200 -16.85 11.86 -4.53
N ASN A 201 -17.38 11.23 -3.48
CA ASN A 201 -16.97 11.42 -2.11
C ASN A 201 -17.09 10.07 -1.38
N LEU A 202 -15.95 9.41 -1.19
CA LEU A 202 -15.85 8.05 -0.67
C LEU A 202 -15.97 7.98 0.86
N LYS A 203 -16.12 9.13 1.55
CA LYS A 203 -16.37 9.29 3.00
C LYS A 203 -15.32 8.70 3.95
N GLY A 204 -14.19 8.24 3.43
CA GLY A 204 -13.02 7.75 4.16
C GLY A 204 -12.47 6.48 3.51
N THR A 205 -11.18 6.45 3.19
CA THR A 205 -10.60 5.38 2.38
C THR A 205 -9.37 4.74 3.02
N SER A 206 -9.07 3.55 2.55
CA SER A 206 -7.78 2.90 2.65
C SER A 206 -6.73 3.63 1.82
N ILE A 207 -5.48 3.21 1.97
CA ILE A 207 -4.38 3.60 1.12
C ILE A 207 -3.64 2.33 0.67
N PRO A 208 -3.58 2.03 -0.63
CA PRO A 208 -4.15 2.82 -1.72
C PRO A 208 -5.70 2.72 -1.81
N ILE A 209 -6.30 3.66 -2.54
CA ILE A 209 -7.53 3.41 -3.31
C ILE A 209 -7.08 2.67 -4.58
N LEU A 210 -7.57 1.45 -4.77
CA LEU A 210 -7.16 0.61 -5.89
C LEU A 210 -8.00 0.91 -7.13
N THR A 211 -7.36 0.83 -8.29
CA THR A 211 -8.01 0.94 -9.60
C THR A 211 -8.01 -0.43 -10.27
N TYR A 212 -9.19 -0.96 -10.63
CA TYR A 212 -9.33 -2.28 -11.22
C TYR A 212 -10.67 -2.39 -11.96
N ASP A 213 -10.73 -3.11 -13.09
CA ASP A 213 -11.99 -3.40 -13.80
C ASP A 213 -12.71 -4.58 -13.11
N VAL A 214 -13.68 -4.31 -12.25
CA VAL A 214 -14.36 -5.33 -11.45
C VAL A 214 -15.33 -6.14 -12.31
N ASN A 215 -16.09 -5.48 -13.17
CA ASN A 215 -17.23 -6.06 -13.91
C ASN A 215 -16.88 -6.55 -15.34
N ASN A 216 -15.62 -6.39 -15.78
CA ASN A 216 -15.13 -6.74 -17.11
C ASN A 216 -15.73 -5.92 -18.26
N ASP A 217 -16.05 -4.65 -18.01
CA ASP A 217 -16.53 -3.73 -19.05
C ASP A 217 -15.41 -2.91 -19.72
N GLY A 218 -14.17 -3.05 -19.23
CA GLY A 218 -12.98 -2.36 -19.73
C GLY A 218 -12.78 -0.96 -19.17
N LEU A 219 -13.54 -0.56 -18.14
CA LEU A 219 -13.42 0.70 -17.44
C LEU A 219 -12.73 0.52 -16.09
N ALA A 220 -12.15 1.61 -15.60
CA ALA A 220 -11.49 1.64 -14.30
C ALA A 220 -12.52 1.84 -13.18
N ASP A 221 -12.72 0.82 -12.35
CA ASP A 221 -13.47 0.92 -11.11
C ASP A 221 -12.54 1.22 -9.93
N LEU A 222 -13.12 1.69 -8.82
CA LEU A 222 -12.39 1.98 -7.59
C LEU A 222 -12.71 0.95 -6.52
N ILE A 223 -11.70 0.45 -5.80
CA ILE A 223 -11.87 -0.44 -4.64
C ILE A 223 -11.20 0.21 -3.42
N TRP A 224 -11.91 0.28 -2.29
CA TRP A 224 -11.36 0.84 -1.05
C TRP A 224 -11.95 0.20 0.20
N GLY A 225 -11.18 0.30 1.29
CA GLY A 225 -11.66 0.03 2.64
C GLY A 225 -12.01 1.30 3.39
N ALA A 226 -12.92 1.23 4.35
CA ALA A 226 -13.11 2.33 5.30
C ALA A 226 -12.02 2.26 6.39
N GLY A 227 -10.97 3.08 6.25
CA GLY A 227 -9.87 3.14 7.21
C GLY A 227 -10.34 3.52 8.63
N HIS A 228 -11.30 4.44 8.74
CA HIS A 228 -11.79 4.94 10.04
C HIS A 228 -13.21 4.48 10.38
N ASP A 229 -13.75 3.47 9.68
CA ASP A 229 -15.12 2.96 9.92
C ASP A 229 -15.24 1.48 9.51
N TYR A 230 -16.46 0.96 9.45
CA TYR A 230 -16.79 -0.34 8.88
C TYR A 230 -16.97 -0.25 7.37
N GLY A 231 -16.44 -1.26 6.67
CA GLY A 231 -16.77 -1.46 5.27
C GLY A 231 -15.58 -1.68 4.35
N LEU A 232 -15.84 -2.50 3.35
CA LEU A 232 -15.12 -2.61 2.10
C LEU A 232 -16.10 -2.32 0.97
N PHE A 233 -15.66 -1.58 -0.04
CA PHE A 233 -16.52 -1.10 -1.12
C PHE A 233 -15.79 -1.18 -2.45
N TRP A 234 -16.58 -1.19 -3.51
CA TRP A 234 -16.11 -0.77 -4.82
C TRP A 234 -17.10 0.19 -5.47
N ALA A 235 -16.65 0.97 -6.46
CA ALA A 235 -17.49 1.90 -7.21
C ALA A 235 -17.32 1.68 -8.70
N GLU A 236 -18.42 1.32 -9.35
CA GLU A 236 -18.53 1.07 -10.79
C GLU A 236 -18.51 2.39 -11.55
N GLN A 237 -17.66 2.50 -12.58
CA GLN A 237 -17.63 3.65 -13.45
C GLN A 237 -18.72 3.59 -14.52
N HIS A 238 -19.54 4.64 -14.62
CA HIS A 238 -20.57 4.79 -15.66
C HIS A 238 -20.35 6.09 -16.46
N PRO A 239 -19.67 6.05 -17.62
CA PRO A 239 -19.40 7.23 -18.41
C PRO A 239 -20.68 7.79 -19.03
N ARG A 240 -20.78 9.12 -19.07
CA ARG A 240 -21.91 9.85 -19.65
C ARG A 240 -21.52 10.49 -20.98
N PRO A 241 -22.48 10.72 -21.91
CA PRO A 241 -22.19 11.34 -23.20
C PRO A 241 -21.60 12.76 -23.14
N ASP A 242 -21.70 13.44 -22.00
CA ASP A 242 -21.13 14.77 -21.79
C ASP A 242 -19.67 14.76 -21.29
N GLY A 243 -19.08 13.56 -21.13
CA GLY A 243 -17.70 13.37 -20.67
C GLY A 243 -17.54 13.30 -19.15
N SER A 244 -18.62 13.47 -18.37
CA SER A 244 -18.62 13.19 -16.93
C SER A 244 -18.82 11.69 -16.66
N ARG A 245 -18.52 11.25 -15.44
CA ARG A 245 -18.82 9.89 -14.98
C ARG A 245 -19.80 9.91 -13.82
N GLU A 246 -20.68 8.92 -13.79
CA GLU A 246 -21.40 8.51 -12.58
C GLU A 246 -20.65 7.35 -11.94
N TRP A 247 -20.68 7.30 -10.60
CA TRP A 247 -20.00 6.27 -9.82
C TRP A 247 -21.04 5.53 -8.99
N ILE A 248 -21.27 4.25 -9.26
CA ILE A 248 -22.24 3.42 -8.53
C ILE A 248 -21.49 2.64 -7.46
N GLN A 249 -21.75 2.95 -6.19
CA GLN A 249 -21.10 2.28 -5.07
C GLN A 249 -21.79 0.95 -4.72
N HIS A 250 -20.97 -0.07 -4.49
CA HIS A 250 -21.34 -1.41 -4.05
C HIS A 250 -20.62 -1.77 -2.75
N GLU A 251 -21.29 -2.55 -1.90
CA GLU A 251 -20.72 -3.09 -0.66
C GLU A 251 -20.05 -4.44 -0.94
N ILE A 252 -18.83 -4.62 -0.45
CA ILE A 252 -18.11 -5.91 -0.47
C ILE A 252 -18.31 -6.62 0.87
N ASP A 253 -17.98 -5.97 1.98
CA ASP A 253 -18.13 -6.52 3.33
C ASP A 253 -18.26 -5.40 4.37
N MET A 254 -19.35 -5.41 5.13
CA MET A 254 -19.64 -4.43 6.19
C MET A 254 -19.44 -4.99 7.61
N SER A 255 -18.97 -6.23 7.74
CA SER A 255 -18.96 -6.96 9.01
C SER A 255 -17.77 -6.66 9.93
N TRP A 256 -16.79 -5.88 9.47
CA TRP A 256 -15.60 -5.50 10.24
C TRP A 256 -15.08 -4.11 9.85
N SER A 257 -14.22 -3.54 10.71
CA SER A 257 -13.78 -2.13 10.61
C SER A 257 -12.27 -1.94 10.48
N GLN A 258 -11.88 -0.74 10.07
CA GLN A 258 -10.51 -0.23 9.93
C GLN A 258 -9.68 -0.91 8.84
N SER A 259 -10.26 -1.07 7.66
CA SER A 259 -9.52 -1.53 6.48
C SER A 259 -8.65 -0.40 5.93
N HIS A 260 -7.36 -0.39 6.28
CA HIS A 260 -6.41 0.66 5.88
C HIS A 260 -5.56 0.29 4.67
N ALA A 261 -5.22 -0.98 4.50
CA ALA A 261 -4.34 -1.46 3.44
C ALA A 261 -5.03 -2.56 2.64
N LEU A 262 -4.93 -2.48 1.32
CA LEU A 262 -5.49 -3.43 0.37
C LEU A 262 -4.39 -3.84 -0.61
N ALA A 263 -4.44 -5.09 -1.06
CA ALA A 263 -3.64 -5.59 -2.17
C ALA A 263 -4.54 -6.41 -3.11
N LEU A 264 -4.22 -6.40 -4.40
CA LEU A 264 -4.80 -7.30 -5.40
C LEU A 264 -3.72 -8.27 -5.86
N ALA A 265 -4.02 -9.55 -5.85
CA ALA A 265 -3.11 -10.59 -6.34
C ALA A 265 -3.89 -11.83 -6.80
N ASP A 266 -3.48 -12.42 -7.91
CA ASP A 266 -4.05 -13.68 -8.43
C ASP A 266 -3.49 -14.86 -7.63
N LEU A 267 -4.11 -15.16 -6.48
CA LEU A 267 -3.63 -16.15 -5.52
C LEU A 267 -3.89 -17.58 -6.00
N ASP A 268 -4.95 -17.81 -6.79
CA ASP A 268 -5.27 -19.13 -7.36
C ASP A 268 -4.86 -19.34 -8.82
N ASN A 269 -4.23 -18.32 -9.44
CA ASN A 269 -3.72 -18.33 -10.81
C ASN A 269 -4.82 -18.62 -11.83
N ASP A 270 -5.98 -17.98 -11.67
CA ASP A 270 -7.11 -18.05 -12.61
C ASP A 270 -7.24 -16.81 -13.51
N GLY A 271 -6.35 -15.82 -13.33
CA GLY A 271 -6.29 -14.58 -14.10
C GLY A 271 -7.17 -13.46 -13.54
N VAL A 272 -7.89 -13.68 -12.43
CA VAL A 272 -8.65 -12.65 -11.72
C VAL A 272 -8.03 -12.47 -10.34
N PRO A 273 -7.44 -11.30 -10.01
CA PRO A 273 -6.87 -11.09 -8.70
C PRO A 273 -7.91 -11.11 -7.57
N GLU A 274 -7.52 -11.72 -6.46
CA GLU A 274 -8.21 -11.65 -5.18
C GLU A 274 -7.88 -10.34 -4.48
N LEU A 275 -8.87 -9.79 -3.75
CA LEU A 275 -8.65 -8.69 -2.83
C LEU A 275 -8.14 -9.23 -1.49
N ILE A 276 -7.00 -8.75 -1.01
CA ILE A 276 -6.43 -9.11 0.29
C ILE A 276 -6.46 -7.88 1.19
N THR A 277 -7.05 -8.02 2.37
CA THR A 277 -7.14 -6.90 3.32
C THR A 277 -7.51 -7.39 4.72
N GLY A 278 -7.27 -6.55 5.72
CA GLY A 278 -7.55 -6.86 7.11
C GLY A 278 -7.59 -5.61 7.97
N LYS A 279 -7.95 -5.82 9.23
CA LYS A 279 -8.06 -4.76 10.22
C LYS A 279 -6.67 -4.18 10.53
N ARG A 280 -6.51 -2.86 10.44
CA ARG A 280 -5.42 -2.17 11.13
C ARG A 280 -5.73 -2.17 12.63
N TYR A 281 -5.21 -3.18 13.33
CA TYR A 281 -5.55 -3.44 14.71
C TYR A 281 -5.22 -2.24 15.61
N LYS A 282 -6.25 -1.70 16.28
CA LYS A 282 -6.18 -0.47 17.09
C LYS A 282 -5.56 0.70 16.32
N ALA A 283 -6.03 0.95 15.08
CA ALA A 283 -5.51 1.97 14.16
C ALA A 283 -5.16 3.27 14.86
N HIS A 284 -6.14 3.89 15.53
CA HIS A 284 -5.98 5.14 16.29
C HIS A 284 -6.05 4.92 17.81
N GLY A 285 -5.34 3.91 18.31
CA GLY A 285 -5.37 3.54 19.74
C GLY A 285 -6.73 2.97 20.19
N GLY A 286 -7.57 2.54 19.24
CA GLY A 286 -8.91 2.00 19.50
C GLY A 286 -10.03 3.03 19.56
N ALA A 287 -9.78 4.28 19.13
CA ALA A 287 -10.78 5.35 19.12
C ALA A 287 -11.80 5.24 17.97
N ASP A 288 -11.42 4.62 16.86
CA ASP A 288 -12.29 4.43 15.69
C ASP A 288 -13.45 3.46 15.99
N PRO A 289 -14.56 3.55 15.23
CA PRO A 289 -15.57 2.50 15.15
C PRO A 289 -14.96 1.10 15.02
N GLY A 290 -15.38 0.18 15.90
CA GLY A 290 -14.83 -1.17 15.97
C GLY A 290 -13.35 -1.26 16.35
N GLY A 291 -12.77 -0.21 16.93
CA GLY A 291 -11.37 -0.14 17.43
C GLY A 291 -10.96 -1.34 18.28
N ASN A 292 -11.91 -1.89 19.04
CA ASN A 292 -11.73 -3.02 19.95
C ASN A 292 -12.34 -4.34 19.44
N ASP A 293 -12.88 -4.34 18.22
CA ASP A 293 -13.38 -5.57 17.61
C ASP A 293 -12.21 -6.54 17.34
N PRO A 294 -12.50 -7.85 17.22
CA PRO A 294 -11.50 -8.85 16.88
C PRO A 294 -10.62 -8.45 15.69
N ILE A 295 -9.32 -8.71 15.81
CA ILE A 295 -8.41 -8.60 14.67
C ILE A 295 -8.78 -9.63 13.61
N CYS A 296 -8.62 -9.27 12.34
CA CYS A 296 -8.94 -10.15 11.23
C CYS A 296 -8.09 -9.84 10.00
N LEU A 297 -7.88 -10.87 9.20
CA LEU A 297 -7.24 -10.82 7.89
C LEU A 297 -7.98 -11.77 6.94
N TYR A 298 -8.31 -11.28 5.76
CA TYR A 298 -9.10 -11.99 4.77
C TYR A 298 -8.51 -11.84 3.38
N TRP A 299 -8.89 -12.77 2.50
CA TRP A 299 -8.89 -12.53 1.06
C TRP A 299 -10.31 -12.76 0.50
N TYR A 300 -10.61 -12.13 -0.63
CA TYR A 300 -11.93 -12.16 -1.25
C TYR A 300 -11.80 -12.57 -2.72
N LYS A 301 -12.48 -13.67 -3.10
CA LYS A 301 -12.59 -14.10 -4.49
C LYS A 301 -13.66 -13.29 -5.20
N LEU A 302 -13.31 -12.65 -6.31
CA LEU A 302 -14.26 -11.97 -7.19
C LEU A 302 -14.84 -12.95 -8.21
N ASP A 303 -16.15 -13.09 -8.24
CA ASP A 303 -16.88 -13.62 -9.39
C ASP A 303 -17.34 -12.42 -10.24
N ARG A 304 -16.65 -12.19 -11.37
CA ARG A 304 -16.86 -11.00 -12.23
C ARG A 304 -18.24 -11.00 -12.92
N ASP A 305 -18.77 -12.19 -13.24
CA ASP A 305 -20.08 -12.31 -13.91
C ASP A 305 -21.23 -11.86 -13.00
N SER A 306 -21.16 -12.24 -11.72
CA SER A 306 -22.16 -11.87 -10.72
C SER A 306 -21.80 -10.61 -9.92
N GLN A 307 -20.57 -10.11 -10.06
CA GLN A 307 -19.98 -9.02 -9.29
C GLN A 307 -20.04 -9.29 -7.78
N THR A 308 -19.89 -10.56 -7.38
CA THR A 308 -19.94 -10.97 -5.97
C THR A 308 -18.56 -11.31 -5.44
N TRP A 309 -18.36 -11.02 -4.16
CA TRP A 309 -17.11 -11.25 -3.46
C TRP A 309 -17.30 -12.33 -2.40
N THR A 310 -16.57 -13.43 -2.53
CA THR A 310 -16.59 -14.53 -1.55
C THR A 310 -15.41 -14.38 -0.60
N ARG A 311 -15.69 -14.17 0.69
CA ARG A 311 -14.67 -14.01 1.73
C ARG A 311 -14.07 -15.34 2.17
N HIS A 312 -12.75 -15.36 2.34
CA HIS A 312 -11.97 -16.43 2.94
C HIS A 312 -11.11 -15.89 4.09
N THR A 313 -11.05 -16.63 5.19
CA THR A 313 -10.31 -16.22 6.40
C THR A 313 -8.88 -16.71 6.36
N LEU A 314 -7.94 -15.76 6.46
CA LEU A 314 -6.53 -16.05 6.76
C LEU A 314 -6.33 -16.12 8.28
N ASP A 315 -6.92 -15.19 9.02
CA ASP A 315 -6.80 -15.14 10.48
C ASP A 315 -7.96 -14.36 11.13
N TYR A 316 -8.35 -14.75 12.35
CA TYR A 316 -9.42 -14.08 13.09
C TYR A 316 -9.27 -14.25 14.61
N GLY A 317 -9.52 -13.18 15.37
CA GLY A 317 -9.57 -13.19 16.82
C GLY A 317 -8.26 -12.77 17.49
N GLU A 318 -7.17 -13.43 17.12
CA GLU A 318 -5.81 -13.16 17.62
C GLU A 318 -4.79 -13.30 16.48
N GLY A 319 -3.70 -12.53 16.51
CA GLY A 319 -2.60 -12.67 15.55
C GLY A 319 -2.52 -11.53 14.54
N ALA A 320 -2.77 -11.81 13.27
CA ALA A 320 -2.49 -10.94 12.14
C ALA A 320 -3.69 -10.08 11.74
N GLY A 321 -3.40 -8.86 11.31
CA GLY A 321 -4.34 -7.94 10.66
C GLY A 321 -3.76 -7.45 9.34
N GLY A 322 -4.33 -6.38 8.77
CA GLY A 322 -3.86 -5.80 7.50
C GLY A 322 -2.76 -4.74 7.63
N GLY A 323 -2.51 -4.23 8.84
CA GLY A 323 -1.50 -3.20 9.08
C GLY A 323 -1.71 -1.93 8.24
N MET A 324 -0.61 -1.29 7.85
CA MET A 324 -0.57 -0.18 6.90
C MET A 324 -0.07 -0.58 5.51
N GLN A 325 0.42 -1.81 5.34
CA GLN A 325 0.96 -2.29 4.06
C GLN A 325 0.82 -3.81 3.99
N ILE A 326 0.33 -4.34 2.87
CA ILE A 326 0.24 -5.78 2.61
C ILE A 326 1.18 -6.07 1.45
N GLN A 327 2.07 -7.05 1.61
CA GLN A 327 3.02 -7.44 0.57
C GLN A 327 2.69 -8.85 0.08
N VAL A 328 2.73 -9.04 -1.23
CA VAL A 328 2.42 -10.31 -1.88
C VAL A 328 3.53 -10.67 -2.84
N ALA A 329 4.15 -11.82 -2.64
CA ALA A 329 5.24 -12.30 -3.49
C ALA A 329 5.37 -13.82 -3.34
N ASP A 330 5.94 -14.48 -4.35
CA ASP A 330 6.41 -15.86 -4.23
C ASP A 330 7.73 -15.86 -3.45
N ILE A 331 7.65 -15.93 -2.11
CA ILE A 331 8.79 -15.65 -1.23
C ILE A 331 9.79 -16.81 -1.18
N ASN A 332 9.34 -18.02 -1.52
CA ASN A 332 10.13 -19.25 -1.51
C ASN A 332 10.42 -19.79 -2.94
N GLY A 333 9.95 -19.12 -3.99
CA GLY A 333 10.19 -19.48 -5.39
C GLY A 333 9.45 -20.73 -5.86
N ASN A 334 8.33 -21.08 -5.25
CA ASN A 334 7.56 -22.29 -5.57
C ASN A 334 6.46 -22.07 -6.63
N GLY A 335 6.31 -20.85 -7.13
CA GLY A 335 5.32 -20.42 -8.11
C GLY A 335 3.96 -20.06 -7.51
N LYS A 336 3.84 -19.91 -6.19
CA LYS A 336 2.62 -19.51 -5.49
C LYS A 336 2.88 -18.23 -4.69
N LEU A 337 1.87 -17.36 -4.65
CA LEU A 337 1.99 -16.10 -3.95
C LEU A 337 1.73 -16.27 -2.44
N ASP A 338 2.67 -15.79 -1.65
CA ASP A 338 2.61 -15.69 -0.20
C ASP A 338 2.22 -14.27 0.22
N ILE A 339 1.73 -14.12 1.45
CA ILE A 339 1.25 -12.83 1.97
C ILE A 339 2.02 -12.46 3.23
N VAL A 340 2.66 -11.30 3.24
CA VAL A 340 3.30 -10.73 4.43
C VAL A 340 2.47 -9.54 4.93
N VAL A 341 2.16 -9.57 6.22
CA VAL A 341 1.39 -8.50 6.87
C VAL A 341 2.07 -8.04 8.17
N PRO A 342 2.22 -6.73 8.36
CA PRO A 342 2.69 -6.10 9.58
C PRO A 342 1.50 -5.65 10.45
N GLY A 343 1.78 -5.24 11.67
CA GLY A 343 0.79 -4.59 12.53
C GLY A 343 1.22 -4.54 13.98
N LYS A 344 0.44 -3.83 14.80
CA LYS A 344 0.72 -3.68 16.24
C LYS A 344 0.76 -5.01 16.99
N SER A 345 0.23 -6.07 16.39
CA SER A 345 0.22 -7.44 16.92
C SER A 345 1.37 -8.31 16.40
N GLY A 346 2.22 -7.82 15.50
CA GLY A 346 3.36 -8.55 14.96
C GLY A 346 3.53 -8.41 13.45
N LEU A 347 4.59 -9.04 12.94
CA LEU A 347 4.87 -9.30 11.54
C LEU A 347 4.62 -10.78 11.25
N TYR A 348 3.77 -11.06 10.27
CA TYR A 348 3.30 -12.40 9.94
C TYR A 348 3.51 -12.71 8.46
N LEU A 349 3.85 -13.95 8.17
CA LEU A 349 3.90 -14.53 6.83
C LEU A 349 2.82 -15.62 6.72
N PHE A 350 2.04 -15.57 5.65
CA PHE A 350 1.11 -16.62 5.24
C PHE A 350 1.68 -17.27 4.00
N GLU A 351 2.31 -18.44 4.18
CA GLU A 351 2.99 -19.18 3.12
C GLU A 351 2.04 -20.15 2.43
N GLN A 352 1.81 -19.98 1.13
CA GLN A 352 0.90 -20.79 0.34
C GLN A 352 1.48 -22.19 0.07
N GLN A 353 0.67 -23.23 0.32
CA GLN A 353 1.07 -24.64 0.25
C GLN A 353 0.82 -25.29 -1.10
#